data_AF-A0ABD2H792-F1
#
_entry.id   AF-A0ABD2H792-F1
#
_cell.length_a   1.000
_cell.length_b   1.000
_cell.length_c   1.000
_cell.angle_alpha   90.00
_cell.angle_beta   90.00
_cell.angle_gamma   90.00
#
_symmetry.space_group_name_H-M   'P 1'
#
loop_
_entity.id
_entity.type
_entity.pdbx_description
1 polymer ?
#
loop_
_entity_poly.entity_id
_entity_poly.type
_entity_poly.pdbx_seq_one_letter_code
_entity_poly.pdbx_strand_id
1 'polypeptide(L)'
;MRSVLQEIRDFRAEHKVDLNKLKEEIKGDMKSELEDMKQEIYQKRSANSALTQAHETMLKEAEEQIDEAATVNMAMSDALIKSMKEQRAMQGKLVDLEGRSRRNNMRIYGVPEEKEGNSMSDFVDQLLKTELALPDTNLQIQRGHRAVARKPERIAPPRSIVVNFLEFAEKAWEKKILMEGRRLSFDHDGRPEAQGIRGNKDGP
;
A
#
# COMPACT_ATOMS: atom_id res chain seq x y z
N MET A 1 88.18 67.35 -12.28
CA MET A 1 88.25 66.16 -11.38
C MET A 1 87.67 66.41 -9.99
N ARG A 2 87.94 67.54 -9.29
CA ARG A 2 87.40 67.79 -7.93
C ARG A 2 85.86 68.01 -7.86
N SER A 3 85.22 68.62 -8.86
CA SER A 3 83.74 68.85 -8.90
C SER A 3 82.95 67.53 -9.00
N VAL A 4 83.32 66.68 -9.95
CA VAL A 4 82.67 65.38 -10.20
C VAL A 4 82.75 64.46 -8.98
N LEU A 5 83.85 64.49 -8.23
CA LEU A 5 84.01 63.70 -7.00
C LEU A 5 83.09 64.18 -5.86
N GLN A 6 82.72 65.46 -5.84
CA GLN A 6 81.79 66.02 -4.86
C GLN A 6 80.35 65.66 -5.24
N GLU A 7 79.98 65.81 -6.51
CA GLU A 7 78.67 65.40 -7.05
C GLU A 7 78.39 63.91 -6.83
N ILE A 8 79.37 63.02 -7.04
CA ILE A 8 79.24 61.58 -6.74
C ILE A 8 79.04 61.32 -5.25
N ARG A 9 79.69 62.11 -4.38
CA ARG A 9 79.56 61.99 -2.93
C ARG A 9 78.17 62.41 -2.46
N ASP A 10 77.68 63.52 -2.99
CA ASP A 10 76.37 64.08 -2.65
C ASP A 10 75.25 63.17 -3.18
N PHE A 11 75.36 62.69 -4.43
CA PHE A 11 74.46 61.68 -4.99
C PHE A 11 74.42 60.40 -4.15
N ARG A 12 75.58 59.91 -3.68
CA ARG A 12 75.63 58.72 -2.81
C ARG A 12 75.00 58.97 -1.45
N ALA A 13 75.10 60.18 -0.91
CA ALA A 13 74.50 60.55 0.36
C ALA A 13 72.97 60.64 0.22
N GLU A 14 72.48 61.32 -0.81
CA GLU A 14 71.04 61.42 -1.14
C GLU A 14 70.43 60.04 -1.40
N HIS A 15 71.05 59.23 -2.25
CA HIS A 15 70.57 57.87 -2.54
C HIS A 15 70.57 56.97 -1.29
N LYS A 16 71.49 57.19 -0.34
CA LYS A 16 71.49 56.47 0.94
C LYS A 16 70.33 56.91 1.84
N VAL A 17 69.96 58.20 1.81
CA VAL A 17 68.79 58.72 2.52
C VAL A 17 67.51 58.15 1.92
N ASP A 18 67.37 58.16 0.60
CA ASP A 18 66.20 57.63 -0.11
C ASP A 18 66.02 56.13 0.12
N LEU A 19 67.12 55.35 0.06
CA LEU A 19 67.08 53.92 0.37
C LEU A 19 66.64 53.64 1.81
N ASN A 20 67.08 54.46 2.78
CA ASN A 20 66.65 54.32 4.16
C ASN A 20 65.19 54.70 4.33
N LYS A 21 64.72 55.74 3.64
CA LYS A 21 63.32 56.17 3.65
C LYS A 21 62.41 55.08 3.08
N LEU A 22 62.73 54.57 1.90
CA LEU A 22 62.02 53.47 1.26
C LEU A 22 61.97 52.21 2.15
N LYS A 23 63.09 51.89 2.81
CA LYS A 23 63.15 50.76 3.75
C LYS A 23 62.19 50.92 4.93
N GLU A 24 62.14 52.11 5.54
CA GLU A 24 61.23 52.35 6.67
C GLU A 24 59.76 52.41 6.24
N GLU A 25 59.45 52.94 5.05
CA GLU A 25 58.11 52.89 4.45
C GLU A 25 57.66 51.44 4.23
N ILE A 26 58.45 50.62 3.51
CA ILE A 26 58.13 49.20 3.27
C ILE A 26 57.95 48.43 4.58
N LYS A 27 58.81 48.69 5.57
CA LYS A 27 58.72 48.05 6.88
C LYS A 27 57.47 48.47 7.64
N GLY A 28 57.05 49.73 7.50
CA GLY A 28 55.80 50.25 8.06
C GLY A 28 54.58 49.58 7.43
N ASP A 29 54.50 49.60 6.10
CA ASP A 29 53.39 49.01 5.33
C ASP A 29 53.26 47.52 5.62
N MET A 30 54.36 46.77 5.56
CA MET A 30 54.36 45.33 5.85
C MET A 30 53.94 45.03 7.28
N LYS A 31 54.29 45.89 8.25
CA LYS A 31 53.83 45.73 9.64
C LYS A 31 52.34 46.01 9.78
N SER A 32 51.81 47.00 9.06
CA SER A 32 50.38 47.31 9.03
C SER A 32 49.58 46.14 8.44
N GLU A 33 49.95 45.67 7.25
CA GLU A 33 49.27 44.56 6.57
C GLU A 33 49.28 43.27 7.40
N LEU A 34 50.40 42.98 8.09
CA LEU A 34 50.47 41.82 8.98
C LEU A 34 49.54 41.93 10.19
N GLU A 35 49.35 43.13 10.75
CA GLU A 35 48.41 43.32 11.86
C GLU A 35 46.96 43.23 11.38
N ASP A 36 46.65 43.79 10.21
CA ASP A 36 45.33 43.69 9.58
C ASP A 36 44.97 42.22 9.28
N MET A 37 45.90 41.48 8.65
CA MET A 37 45.73 40.05 8.36
C MET A 37 45.53 39.24 9.64
N LYS A 38 46.28 39.53 10.69
CA LYS A 38 46.15 38.88 11.99
C LYS A 38 44.77 39.13 12.61
N GLN A 39 44.26 40.35 12.55
CA GLN A 39 42.91 40.67 13.02
C GLN A 39 41.84 39.91 12.22
N GLU A 40 41.97 39.88 10.89
CA GLU A 40 41.04 39.15 10.02
C GLU A 40 41.03 37.65 10.34
N ILE A 41 42.21 37.05 10.56
CA ILE A 41 42.34 35.65 10.97
C ILE A 41 41.63 35.39 12.31
N TYR A 42 41.80 36.26 13.31
CA TYR A 42 41.12 36.09 14.59
C TYR A 42 39.60 36.20 14.46
N GLN A 43 39.11 37.15 13.68
CA GLN A 43 37.68 37.30 13.41
C GLN A 43 37.11 36.06 12.71
N LYS A 44 37.76 35.60 11.63
CA LYS A 44 37.37 34.37 10.92
C LYS A 44 37.41 33.14 11.81
N ARG A 45 38.42 33.01 12.68
CA ARG A 45 38.52 31.90 13.64
C ARG A 45 37.38 31.92 14.65
N SER A 46 37.02 33.10 15.16
CA SER A 46 35.90 33.28 16.07
C SER A 46 34.57 32.93 15.40
N ALA A 47 34.35 33.40 14.16
CA ALA A 47 33.15 33.10 13.39
C ALA A 47 33.02 31.59 13.10
N ASN A 48 34.12 30.94 12.67
CA ASN A 48 34.14 29.50 12.43
C ASN A 48 33.85 28.71 13.72
N SER A 49 34.41 29.13 14.86
CA SER A 49 34.12 28.49 16.16
C SER A 49 32.63 28.55 16.50
N ALA A 50 31.99 29.71 16.31
CA ALA A 50 30.56 29.87 16.56
C ALA A 50 29.70 29.03 15.60
N LEU A 51 30.09 28.97 14.32
CA LEU A 51 29.39 28.15 13.32
C LEU A 51 29.50 26.65 13.64
N THR A 52 30.67 26.17 14.06
CA THR A 52 30.86 24.77 14.46
C THR A 52 29.97 24.42 15.66
N GLN A 53 29.89 25.29 16.67
CA GLN A 53 29.01 25.08 17.82
C GLN A 53 27.53 25.04 17.41
N ALA A 54 27.09 25.92 16.51
CA ALA A 54 25.74 25.90 15.98
C ALA A 54 25.43 24.59 15.22
N HIS A 55 26.37 24.11 14.40
CA HIS A 55 26.23 22.84 13.70
C HIS A 55 26.20 21.65 14.67
N GLU A 56 27.00 21.65 15.73
CA GLU A 56 26.97 20.62 16.77
C GLU A 56 25.61 20.57 17.47
N THR A 57 25.00 21.73 17.76
CA THR A 57 23.66 21.77 18.35
C THR A 57 22.59 21.25 17.39
N MET A 58 22.62 21.67 16.13
CA MET A 58 21.65 21.20 15.13
C MET A 58 21.77 19.70 14.86
N LEU A 59 22.99 19.15 14.88
CA LEU A 59 23.22 17.72 14.70
C LEU A 59 22.60 16.92 15.84
N LYS A 60 22.78 17.36 17.09
CA LYS A 60 22.15 16.69 18.25
C LYS A 60 20.63 16.70 18.17
N GLU A 61 20.04 17.85 17.85
CA GLU A 61 18.58 17.96 17.68
C GLU A 61 18.06 17.06 16.55
N ALA A 62 18.80 16.97 15.44
CA ALA A 62 18.46 16.11 14.32
C ALA A 62 18.57 14.62 14.68
N GLU A 63 19.61 14.22 15.42
CA GLU A 63 19.79 12.85 15.94
C GLU A 63 18.63 12.45 16.86
N GLU A 64 18.25 13.32 17.80
CA GLU A 64 17.10 13.09 18.69
C GLU A 64 15.79 12.92 17.91
N GLN A 65 15.53 13.79 16.93
CA GLN A 65 14.34 13.67 16.08
C GLN A 65 14.33 12.38 15.25
N ILE A 66 15.48 11.93 14.76
CA ILE A 66 15.61 10.68 14.01
C ILE A 66 15.31 9.48 14.91
N ASP A 67 15.81 9.47 16.15
CA ASP A 67 15.58 8.39 17.11
C ASP A 67 14.10 8.31 17.53
N GLU A 68 13.46 9.46 17.77
CA GLU A 68 12.03 9.53 18.04
C GLU A 68 11.21 9.02 16.84
N ALA A 69 11.53 9.48 15.63
CA ALA A 69 10.87 9.06 14.40
C ALA A 69 11.06 7.55 14.15
N ALA A 70 12.24 7.00 14.42
CA ALA A 70 12.50 5.57 14.30
C ALA A 70 11.64 4.77 15.27
N THR A 71 11.52 5.23 16.52
CA THR A 71 10.69 4.58 17.55
C THR A 71 9.22 4.56 17.16
N VAL A 72 8.69 5.70 16.71
CA VAL A 72 7.29 5.82 16.24
C VAL A 72 7.04 4.94 15.02
N ASN A 73 7.96 4.92 14.05
CA ASN A 73 7.84 4.09 12.86
C ASN A 73 7.83 2.60 13.17
N MET A 74 8.66 2.14 14.12
CA MET A 74 8.64 0.74 14.56
C MET A 74 7.29 0.37 15.18
N ALA A 75 6.79 1.19 16.11
CA ALA A 75 5.50 0.95 16.76
C ALA A 75 4.34 0.97 15.75
N MET A 76 4.38 1.87 14.76
CA MET A 76 3.40 1.95 13.69
C MET A 76 3.44 0.70 12.80
N SER A 77 4.64 0.23 12.43
CA SER A 77 4.82 -0.99 11.64
C SER A 77 4.23 -2.21 12.35
N ASP A 78 4.50 -2.37 13.65
CA ASP A 78 3.95 -3.47 14.45
C ASP A 78 2.42 -3.43 14.53
N ALA A 79 1.85 -2.24 14.74
CA ALA A 79 0.40 -2.05 14.75
C ALA A 79 -0.23 -2.41 13.40
N LEU A 80 0.40 -2.02 12.28
CA LEU A 80 -0.05 -2.37 10.93
C LEU A 80 0.00 -3.89 10.69
N ILE A 81 1.10 -4.55 11.06
CA ILE A 81 1.25 -6.00 10.94
C ILE A 81 0.16 -6.72 11.74
N LYS A 82 -0.11 -6.28 12.96
CA LYS A 82 -1.17 -6.83 13.80
C LYS A 82 -2.55 -6.65 13.16
N SER A 83 -2.85 -5.44 12.69
CA SER A 83 -4.13 -5.15 12.03
C SER A 83 -4.34 -5.99 10.76
N MET A 84 -3.30 -6.15 9.94
CA MET A 84 -3.36 -7.02 8.75
C MET A 84 -3.61 -8.49 9.10
N LYS A 85 -3.00 -9.01 10.17
CA LYS A 85 -3.25 -10.37 10.66
C LYS A 85 -4.71 -10.55 11.10
N GLU A 86 -5.23 -9.59 11.86
CA GLU A 86 -6.62 -9.59 12.32
C GLU A 86 -7.60 -9.50 11.13
N GLN A 87 -7.32 -8.64 10.15
CA GLN A 87 -8.11 -8.53 8.92
C GLN A 87 -8.16 -9.86 8.16
N ARG A 88 -7.02 -10.53 7.96
CA ARG A 88 -6.99 -11.87 7.32
C ARG A 88 -7.78 -12.90 8.11
N ALA A 89 -7.66 -12.91 9.44
CA ALA A 89 -8.41 -13.81 10.29
C ALA A 89 -9.92 -13.56 10.21
N MET A 90 -10.35 -12.29 10.18
CA MET A 90 -11.75 -11.91 10.00
C MET A 90 -12.28 -12.31 8.62
N GLN A 91 -11.51 -12.08 7.56
CA GLN A 91 -11.87 -12.53 6.22
C GLN A 91 -12.06 -14.05 6.15
N GLY A 92 -11.16 -14.82 6.76
CA GLY A 92 -11.31 -16.28 6.85
C GLY A 92 -12.58 -16.71 7.59
N LYS A 93 -12.91 -16.05 8.71
CA LYS A 93 -14.17 -16.30 9.44
C LYS A 93 -15.41 -15.94 8.62
N LEU A 94 -15.37 -14.83 7.88
CA LEU A 94 -16.48 -14.43 7.00
C LEU A 94 -16.72 -15.45 5.88
N VAL A 95 -15.64 -15.96 5.26
CA VAL A 95 -15.74 -17.00 4.24
C VAL A 95 -16.31 -18.30 4.82
N ASP A 96 -15.88 -18.72 6.01
CA ASP A 96 -16.44 -19.91 6.68
C ASP A 96 -17.93 -19.70 7.02
N LEU A 97 -18.31 -18.56 7.60
CA LEU A 97 -19.70 -18.25 7.93
C LEU A 97 -20.60 -18.21 6.69
N GLU A 98 -20.15 -17.56 5.62
CA GLU A 98 -20.88 -17.50 4.34
C GLU A 98 -21.02 -18.90 3.74
N GLY A 99 -19.94 -19.68 3.73
CA GLY A 99 -19.96 -21.07 3.30
C GLY A 99 -20.99 -21.87 4.09
N ARG A 100 -20.93 -21.83 5.42
CA ARG A 100 -21.87 -22.56 6.30
C ARG A 100 -23.31 -22.14 6.11
N SER A 101 -23.55 -20.84 5.90
CA SER A 101 -24.88 -20.28 5.66
C SER A 101 -25.46 -20.71 4.32
N ARG A 102 -24.63 -20.99 3.31
CA ARG A 102 -25.06 -21.38 1.96
C ARG A 102 -24.88 -22.86 1.65
N ARG A 103 -24.41 -23.69 2.59
CA ARG A 103 -24.24 -25.14 2.39
C ARG A 103 -25.50 -25.83 1.89
N ASN A 104 -26.65 -25.42 2.42
CA ASN A 104 -27.94 -26.00 2.05
C ASN A 104 -28.62 -25.26 0.89
N ASN A 105 -27.94 -24.32 0.25
CA ASN A 105 -28.47 -23.60 -0.90
C ASN A 105 -28.10 -24.33 -2.20
N MET A 106 -29.11 -24.52 -3.06
CA MET A 106 -28.96 -25.00 -4.43
C MET A 106 -29.34 -23.90 -5.41
N ARG A 107 -28.60 -23.81 -6.50
CA ARG A 107 -28.81 -22.86 -7.58
C ARG A 107 -29.24 -23.59 -8.84
N ILE A 108 -30.40 -23.24 -9.37
CA ILE A 108 -31.00 -23.83 -10.57
C ILE A 108 -30.94 -22.80 -11.70
N TYR A 109 -30.37 -23.18 -12.84
CA TYR A 109 -30.27 -22.34 -14.03
C TYR A 109 -31.15 -22.84 -15.16
N GLY A 110 -31.60 -21.93 -16.03
CA GLY A 110 -32.32 -22.26 -17.26
C GLY A 110 -33.84 -22.30 -17.15
N VAL A 111 -34.41 -22.15 -15.95
CA VAL A 111 -35.86 -22.08 -15.73
C VAL A 111 -36.42 -20.78 -16.32
N PRO A 112 -37.32 -20.83 -17.33
CA PRO A 112 -37.94 -19.64 -17.93
C PRO A 112 -38.58 -18.73 -16.88
N GLU A 113 -38.43 -17.40 -17.03
CA GLU A 113 -39.07 -16.42 -16.13
C GLU A 113 -40.60 -16.60 -16.13
N GLU A 114 -41.22 -16.43 -14.96
CA GLU A 114 -42.68 -16.50 -14.72
C GLU A 114 -43.33 -17.89 -14.80
N LYS A 115 -42.52 -18.94 -14.99
CA LYS A 115 -43.01 -20.32 -15.03
C LYS A 115 -43.32 -20.90 -13.64
N GLU A 116 -42.76 -20.31 -12.60
CA GLU A 116 -42.84 -20.83 -11.23
C GLU A 116 -44.22 -20.66 -10.58
N GLY A 117 -45.10 -19.85 -11.18
CA GLY A 117 -46.40 -19.54 -10.62
C GLY A 117 -46.30 -18.74 -9.32
N ASN A 118 -47.18 -19.03 -8.37
CA ASN A 118 -47.32 -18.24 -7.13
C ASN A 118 -46.35 -18.64 -6.02
N SER A 119 -45.81 -19.86 -6.05
CA SER A 119 -44.97 -20.42 -5.00
C SER A 119 -43.75 -21.10 -5.59
N MET A 120 -42.59 -20.48 -5.37
CA MET A 120 -41.33 -21.02 -5.88
C MET A 120 -40.96 -22.34 -5.20
N SER A 121 -41.30 -22.50 -3.93
CA SER A 121 -41.04 -23.75 -3.20
C SER A 121 -41.83 -24.91 -3.79
N ASP A 122 -43.11 -24.70 -4.09
CA ASP A 122 -43.97 -25.76 -4.66
C ASP A 122 -43.53 -26.12 -6.08
N PHE A 123 -43.18 -25.12 -6.89
CA PHE A 123 -42.62 -25.33 -8.22
C PHE A 123 -41.34 -26.18 -8.18
N VAL A 124 -40.40 -25.86 -7.29
CA VAL A 124 -39.15 -26.60 -7.16
C VAL A 124 -39.39 -28.00 -6.60
N ASP A 125 -40.30 -28.17 -5.63
CA ASP A 125 -40.65 -29.48 -5.07
C ASP A 125 -41.16 -30.43 -6.17
N GLN A 126 -42.11 -29.95 -6.98
CA GLN A 126 -42.66 -30.69 -8.11
C GLN A 126 -41.59 -30.99 -9.17
N LEU A 127 -40.81 -29.97 -9.58
CA LEU A 127 -39.75 -30.12 -10.57
C LEU A 127 -38.74 -31.21 -10.17
N LEU A 128 -38.26 -31.16 -8.92
CA LEU A 128 -37.28 -32.12 -8.45
C LEU A 128 -37.87 -33.52 -8.29
N LYS A 129 -39.10 -33.66 -7.78
CA LYS A 129 -39.76 -34.97 -7.67
C LYS A 129 -39.98 -35.62 -9.02
N THR A 130 -40.48 -34.88 -10.01
CA THR A 130 -40.72 -35.38 -11.36
C THR A 130 -39.42 -35.77 -12.05
N GLU A 131 -38.42 -34.90 -12.03
CA GLU A 131 -37.22 -35.08 -12.86
C GLU A 131 -36.16 -35.99 -12.20
N LEU A 132 -36.09 -36.01 -10.88
CA LEU A 132 -35.15 -36.87 -10.15
C LEU A 132 -35.75 -38.22 -9.74
N ALA A 133 -37.05 -38.43 -9.98
CA ALA A 133 -37.83 -39.58 -9.55
C ALA A 133 -37.73 -39.83 -8.02
N LEU A 134 -37.84 -38.73 -7.25
CA LEU A 134 -37.80 -38.80 -5.79
C LEU A 134 -39.15 -39.32 -5.25
N PRO A 135 -39.16 -40.01 -4.11
CA PRO A 135 -40.40 -40.38 -3.45
C PRO A 135 -41.21 -39.13 -3.10
N ASP A 136 -42.53 -39.29 -2.95
CA ASP A 136 -43.44 -38.19 -2.58
C ASP A 136 -43.31 -37.84 -1.09
N THR A 137 -42.11 -37.45 -0.69
CA THR A 137 -41.75 -36.96 0.63
C THR A 137 -41.52 -35.45 0.54
N ASN A 138 -41.84 -34.72 1.61
CA ASN A 138 -41.57 -33.29 1.67
C ASN A 138 -40.05 -33.04 1.63
N LEU A 139 -39.59 -32.29 0.62
CA LEU A 139 -38.17 -31.92 0.46
C LEU A 139 -37.69 -30.88 1.48
N GLN A 140 -38.56 -30.40 2.39
CA GLN A 140 -38.25 -29.45 3.45
C GLN A 140 -37.58 -28.17 2.93
N ILE A 141 -38.13 -27.62 1.84
CA ILE A 141 -37.69 -26.34 1.28
C ILE A 141 -38.07 -25.22 2.26
N GLN A 142 -37.07 -24.53 2.81
CA GLN A 142 -37.29 -23.41 3.73
C GLN A 142 -37.55 -22.11 2.95
N ARG A 143 -36.86 -21.91 1.83
CA ARG A 143 -36.97 -20.69 1.02
C ARG A 143 -36.60 -20.95 -0.44
N GLY A 144 -37.36 -20.39 -1.37
CA GLY A 144 -37.01 -20.33 -2.79
C GLY A 144 -37.21 -18.91 -3.33
N HIS A 145 -36.25 -18.39 -4.08
CA HIS A 145 -36.38 -17.10 -4.78
C HIS A 145 -35.48 -17.04 -6.02
N ARG A 146 -35.83 -16.21 -7.01
CA ARG A 146 -34.88 -15.87 -8.08
C ARG A 146 -33.75 -15.02 -7.52
N ALA A 147 -32.56 -15.17 -8.12
CA ALA A 147 -31.42 -14.33 -7.81
C ALA A 147 -31.78 -12.84 -7.91
N VAL A 148 -31.26 -12.06 -6.96
CA VAL A 148 -31.49 -10.62 -6.88
C VAL A 148 -30.72 -9.91 -7.99
N ALA A 149 -31.28 -9.95 -9.19
CA ALA A 149 -30.79 -9.29 -10.39
C ALA A 149 -31.99 -8.71 -11.16
N ARG A 150 -31.73 -7.70 -12.02
CA ARG A 150 -32.76 -7.15 -12.92
C ARG A 150 -33.31 -8.26 -13.82
N LYS A 151 -34.61 -8.22 -14.08
CA LYS A 151 -35.25 -9.19 -14.98
C LYS A 151 -34.60 -9.06 -16.37
N PRO A 152 -34.09 -10.16 -16.95
CA PRO A 152 -33.46 -10.13 -18.27
C PRO A 152 -34.49 -9.84 -19.37
N GLU A 153 -34.03 -9.21 -20.45
CA GLU A 153 -34.80 -9.09 -21.69
C GLU A 153 -35.03 -10.48 -22.32
N ARG A 154 -36.03 -10.61 -23.20
CA ARG A 154 -36.47 -11.91 -23.78
C ARG A 154 -35.35 -12.76 -24.40
N ILE A 155 -34.26 -12.15 -24.84
CA ILE A 155 -33.12 -12.80 -25.50
C ILE A 155 -32.05 -13.24 -24.49
N ALA A 156 -31.99 -12.60 -23.32
CA ALA A 156 -30.97 -12.89 -22.31
C ALA A 156 -31.33 -14.12 -21.45
N PRO A 157 -30.33 -14.81 -20.87
CA PRO A 157 -30.57 -15.98 -20.01
C PRO A 157 -31.45 -15.64 -18.81
N PRO A 158 -32.40 -16.52 -18.41
CA PRO A 158 -33.24 -16.28 -17.25
C PRO A 158 -32.42 -16.27 -15.95
N ARG A 159 -32.87 -15.54 -14.93
CA ARG A 159 -32.17 -15.52 -13.63
C ARG A 159 -32.23 -16.90 -13.00
N SER A 160 -31.14 -17.30 -12.35
CA SER A 160 -31.12 -18.53 -11.57
C SER A 160 -32.10 -18.46 -10.41
N ILE A 161 -32.61 -19.62 -10.01
CA ILE A 161 -33.38 -19.80 -8.79
C ILE A 161 -32.41 -20.26 -7.68
N VAL A 162 -32.49 -19.65 -6.50
CA VAL A 162 -31.77 -20.06 -5.30
C VAL A 162 -32.77 -20.65 -4.31
N VAL A 163 -32.52 -21.88 -3.89
CA VAL A 163 -33.38 -22.65 -3.00
C VAL A 163 -32.59 -23.10 -1.79
N ASN A 164 -33.11 -22.86 -0.59
CA ASN A 164 -32.53 -23.30 0.65
C ASN A 164 -33.37 -24.45 1.23
N PHE A 165 -32.71 -25.54 1.59
CA PHE A 165 -33.31 -26.72 2.18
C PHE A 165 -32.96 -26.82 3.67
N LEU A 166 -33.86 -27.42 4.46
CA LEU A 166 -33.59 -27.68 5.88
C LEU A 166 -32.43 -28.69 6.05
N GLU A 167 -32.49 -29.78 5.30
CA GLU A 167 -31.50 -30.85 5.28
C GLU A 167 -31.48 -31.42 3.86
N PHE A 168 -30.36 -31.30 3.14
CA PHE A 168 -30.30 -31.69 1.74
C PHE A 168 -29.22 -32.74 1.48
N ALA A 169 -29.58 -33.74 0.68
CA ALA A 169 -28.66 -34.78 0.25
C ALA A 169 -27.85 -34.31 -0.97
N GLU A 170 -26.52 -34.35 -0.86
CA GLU A 170 -25.52 -34.04 -1.90
C GLU A 170 -25.62 -34.92 -3.18
N LYS A 171 -26.64 -35.76 -3.34
CA LYS A 171 -26.76 -36.71 -4.45
C LYS A 171 -27.65 -36.25 -5.61
N ALA A 172 -28.31 -35.09 -5.50
CA ALA A 172 -29.23 -34.57 -6.51
C ALA A 172 -28.54 -33.79 -7.67
N TRP A 173 -27.24 -33.49 -7.56
CA TRP A 173 -26.54 -32.47 -8.37
C TRP A 173 -26.09 -32.95 -9.75
N GLU A 174 -25.96 -34.26 -9.95
CA GLU A 174 -25.33 -34.82 -11.16
C GLU A 174 -26.31 -35.09 -12.31
N LYS A 175 -27.62 -34.97 -12.07
CA LYS A 175 -28.64 -35.27 -13.09
C LYS A 175 -28.86 -34.07 -14.01
N LYS A 176 -28.71 -34.34 -15.31
CA LYS A 176 -28.98 -33.37 -16.39
C LYS A 176 -30.46 -33.43 -16.74
N ILE A 177 -31.18 -32.37 -16.43
CA ILE A 177 -32.62 -32.25 -16.64
C ILE A 177 -32.90 -31.42 -17.90
N LEU A 178 -33.91 -31.80 -18.67
CA LEU A 178 -34.35 -31.09 -19.88
C LEU A 178 -35.78 -30.58 -19.67
N MET A 179 -35.98 -29.27 -19.70
CA MET A 179 -37.29 -28.63 -19.59
C MET A 179 -37.56 -27.80 -20.85
N GLU A 180 -38.61 -28.13 -21.61
CA GLU A 180 -38.99 -27.42 -22.85
C GLU A 180 -37.84 -27.22 -23.84
N GLY A 181 -37.00 -28.25 -24.03
CA GLY A 181 -35.84 -28.20 -24.92
C GLY A 181 -34.65 -27.38 -24.39
N ARG A 182 -34.72 -26.84 -23.18
CA ARG A 182 -33.57 -26.21 -22.48
C ARG A 182 -33.00 -27.13 -21.42
N ARG A 183 -31.67 -27.22 -21.36
CA ARG A 183 -30.97 -27.96 -20.31
C ARG A 183 -30.95 -27.13 -19.03
N LEU A 184 -31.46 -27.69 -17.94
CA LEU A 184 -31.29 -27.14 -16.61
C LEU A 184 -29.94 -27.59 -16.05
N SER A 185 -29.27 -26.69 -15.32
CA SER A 185 -28.05 -27.01 -14.58
C SER A 185 -28.23 -26.65 -13.10
N PHE A 186 -27.64 -27.49 -12.24
CA PHE A 186 -27.66 -27.35 -10.79
C PHE A 186 -26.24 -27.08 -10.31
N ASP A 187 -26.08 -26.15 -9.38
CA ASP A 187 -24.78 -25.81 -8.79
C ASP A 187 -24.94 -25.38 -7.34
N HIS A 188 -23.93 -25.67 -6.51
CA HIS A 188 -23.90 -25.21 -5.13
C HIS A 188 -23.81 -23.69 -5.12
N ASP A 189 -24.59 -23.03 -4.25
CA ASP A 189 -24.54 -21.58 -4.07
C ASP A 189 -23.31 -21.17 -3.24
N GLY A 190 -22.12 -21.59 -3.66
CA GLY A 190 -20.83 -21.26 -3.07
C GLY A 190 -20.11 -20.18 -3.86
N ARG A 191 -19.27 -19.37 -3.20
CA ARG A 191 -18.35 -18.48 -3.93
C ARG A 191 -17.29 -19.30 -4.70
N PRO A 192 -16.85 -18.83 -5.87
CA PRO A 192 -15.68 -19.39 -6.57
C PRO A 192 -14.39 -19.39 -5.73
N GLU A 193 -14.21 -18.39 -4.87
CA GLU A 193 -13.00 -18.25 -4.03
C GLU A 193 -12.81 -19.41 -3.03
N ALA A 194 -13.91 -19.97 -2.50
CA ALA A 194 -13.86 -21.14 -1.63
C ALA A 194 -13.53 -22.44 -2.38
N GLN A 195 -13.83 -22.50 -3.69
CA GLN A 195 -13.46 -23.62 -4.56
C GLN A 195 -11.97 -23.56 -4.95
N GLY A 196 -11.41 -22.36 -5.13
CA GLY A 196 -9.97 -22.16 -5.40
C GLY A 196 -9.05 -22.51 -4.22
N ILE A 197 -9.47 -22.29 -2.97
CA ILE A 197 -8.68 -22.67 -1.78
C ILE A 197 -8.61 -24.20 -1.60
N ARG A 198 -9.62 -24.95 -2.07
CA ARG A 198 -9.58 -26.42 -2.07
C ARG A 198 -8.76 -27.00 -3.21
N GLY A 199 -8.71 -26.32 -4.37
CA GLY A 199 -7.96 -26.77 -5.55
C GLY A 199 -6.44 -26.53 -5.52
N ASN A 200 -5.91 -25.83 -4.52
CA ASN A 200 -4.50 -25.47 -4.45
C ASN A 200 -3.73 -26.13 -3.30
N LYS A 201 -4.23 -27.28 -2.80
CA LYS A 201 -3.51 -28.12 -1.83
C LYS A 201 -2.70 -29.25 -2.45
N ASP A 202 -2.83 -29.46 -3.77
CA ASP A 202 -2.12 -30.51 -4.49
C ASP A 202 -1.27 -29.92 -5.64
N GLY A 203 -0.01 -29.61 -5.33
CA GLY A 203 1.11 -29.74 -6.26
C GLY A 203 2.05 -28.52 -6.38
N PRO A 204 3.32 -28.72 -6.78
CA PRO A 204 4.15 -29.94 -6.72
C PRO A 204 4.98 -30.06 -5.42
#